data_AF-A0A2G8SGH6-F1
#
_entry.id   AF-A0A2G8SGH6-F1
#
_cell.length_a   1.000
_cell.length_b   1.000
_cell.length_c   1.000
_cell.angle_alpha   90.00
_cell.angle_beta   90.00
_cell.angle_gamma   90.00
#
_symmetry.space_group_name_H-M   'P 1'
#
loop_
_entity.id
_entity.type
_entity.pdbx_description
1 polymer ?
#
loop_
_entity_poly.entity_id
_entity_poly.type
_entity_poly.pdbx_seq_one_letter_code
_entity_poly.pdbx_strand_id
1 'polypeptide(L)'
;MCADPVNRFQHLRSLELTCGKIPPPAVDALLTLILHSSLALDSLTLQDADAMLKSTLTSAPSPSSVVHGGQLDQLPLIDAFTGLTTIRHLAIRGHCDLHAWRVIKSIRSPLKTVSIEFRASLGPVLTVNELLRRNPIITLASHSATLEEISGKHFAMHAQEGPLGTVLEECLARTVYPAVRTIATTLGHLLIPRTAQLIAAFPNLTRLSLTPPINCAASEVSSRMEREMWRRLWQRELQELYTPGQTWAHLEELEGSLADIIVLGLLDCHVPTVRLTEALSEPLEYEHVKTVLEDIHPTELAITVSGASTFGEMMRPVLSDASAQQLRAMEVELVFTSAERNMNVRMVLNDVAATLAVLPLHRVALTLNYEFLDAQEVAERHGCSVPVESSVSSLDAMTIRALFRAAIPSLITDVVFRCMCSTGSAP
;
A
#
# COMPACT_ATOMS: atom_id res chain seq x y z
N MET A 1 -11.71 -20.54 41.20
CA MET A 1 -10.41 -21.07 40.76
C MET A 1 -9.44 -19.91 40.67
N CYS A 2 -8.47 -19.80 41.58
CA CYS A 2 -7.40 -18.82 41.45
C CYS A 2 -6.41 -19.34 40.40
N ALA A 3 -6.27 -18.64 39.27
CA ALA A 3 -5.23 -18.95 38.30
C ALA A 3 -3.86 -18.81 38.98
N ASP A 4 -3.00 -19.82 38.79
CA ASP A 4 -1.62 -19.78 39.27
C ASP A 4 -0.90 -18.57 38.63
N PRO A 5 -0.42 -17.61 39.45
CA PRO A 5 0.19 -16.38 38.95
C PRO A 5 1.46 -16.63 38.12
N VAL A 6 2.09 -17.80 38.23
CA VAL A 6 3.28 -18.17 37.45
C VAL A 6 2.89 -18.68 36.06
N ASN A 7 1.83 -19.48 35.98
CA ASN A 7 1.42 -20.12 34.73
C ASN A 7 0.59 -19.21 33.82
N ARG A 8 0.11 -18.07 34.29
CA ARG A 8 -0.73 -17.16 33.49
C ARG A 8 -0.08 -16.68 32.19
N PHE A 9 1.25 -16.58 32.15
CA PHE A 9 1.98 -16.06 30.99
C PHE A 9 2.08 -17.05 29.82
N GLN A 10 1.89 -18.35 30.05
CA GLN A 10 1.91 -19.36 28.97
C GLN A 10 0.76 -19.19 27.97
N HIS A 11 -0.29 -18.47 28.37
CA HIS A 11 -1.47 -18.19 27.57
C HIS A 11 -1.38 -16.85 26.82
N LEU A 12 -0.40 -16.00 27.15
CA LEU A 12 -0.22 -14.72 26.47
C LEU A 12 0.48 -14.97 25.12
N ARG A 13 -0.28 -14.86 24.03
CA ARG A 13 0.21 -15.08 22.65
C ARG A 13 0.38 -13.80 21.85
N SER A 14 -0.32 -12.74 22.20
CA SER A 14 -0.21 -11.45 21.55
C SER A 14 0.04 -10.38 22.60
N LEU A 15 1.00 -9.49 22.32
CA LEU A 15 1.30 -8.34 23.12
C LEU A 15 1.24 -7.08 22.25
N GLU A 16 0.33 -6.18 22.59
CA GLU A 16 0.23 -4.87 21.97
C GLU A 16 0.58 -3.79 22.99
N LEU A 17 1.56 -2.96 22.64
CA LEU A 17 2.05 -1.85 23.45
C LEU A 17 1.67 -0.55 22.77
N THR A 18 0.70 0.17 23.33
CA THR A 18 0.19 1.44 22.78
C THR A 18 0.66 2.67 23.55
N CYS A 19 1.64 2.49 24.43
CA CYS A 19 2.15 3.54 25.28
C CYS A 19 3.31 4.23 24.56
N GLY A 20 3.24 5.55 24.39
CA GLY A 20 4.38 6.35 23.93
C GLY A 20 5.55 6.27 24.92
N LYS A 21 5.84 7.35 25.66
CA LYS A 21 6.92 7.28 26.66
C LYS A 21 6.46 6.44 27.88
N ILE A 22 7.17 5.35 28.17
CA ILE A 22 6.87 4.47 29.32
C ILE A 22 7.59 5.01 30.56
N PRO A 23 6.90 5.18 31.70
CA PRO A 23 7.56 5.57 32.94
C PRO A 23 8.49 4.44 33.43
N PRO A 24 9.64 4.75 34.05
CA PRO A 24 10.66 3.74 34.36
C PRO A 24 10.17 2.51 35.15
N PRO A 25 9.28 2.62 36.17
CA PRO A 25 8.75 1.44 36.87
C PRO A 25 7.91 0.51 35.96
N ALA A 26 7.25 1.07 34.95
CA ALA A 26 6.51 0.28 33.97
C ALA A 26 7.45 -0.38 32.95
N VAL A 27 8.61 0.21 32.66
CA VAL A 27 9.67 -0.45 31.88
C VAL A 27 10.18 -1.69 32.62
N ASP A 28 10.46 -1.57 33.93
CA ASP A 28 10.90 -2.70 34.77
C ASP A 28 9.87 -3.84 34.78
N ALA A 29 8.58 -3.50 34.93
CA ALA A 29 7.49 -4.47 34.88
C ALA A 29 7.37 -5.15 33.50
N LEU A 30 7.51 -4.38 32.42
CA LEU A 30 7.46 -4.89 31.06
C LEU A 30 8.65 -5.80 30.75
N LEU A 31 9.86 -5.47 31.22
CA LEU A 31 11.02 -6.34 31.10
C LEU A 31 10.81 -7.66 31.85
N THR A 32 10.25 -7.61 33.05
CA THR A 32 9.92 -8.81 33.85
C THR A 32 8.94 -9.71 33.10
N LEU A 33 7.95 -9.13 32.41
CA LEU A 33 7.02 -9.85 31.56
C LEU A 33 7.73 -10.49 30.36
N ILE A 34 8.45 -9.70 29.56
CA ILE A 34 9.10 -10.14 28.30
C ILE A 34 10.15 -11.22 28.55
N LEU A 35 10.91 -11.11 29.64
CA LEU A 35 11.97 -12.05 30.00
C LEU A 35 11.44 -13.30 30.72
N HIS A 36 10.12 -13.42 30.91
CA HIS A 36 9.55 -14.58 31.59
C HIS A 36 9.74 -15.85 30.76
N SER A 37 10.29 -16.91 31.35
CA SER A 37 10.68 -18.14 30.64
C SER A 37 9.53 -18.91 30.01
N SER A 38 8.31 -18.77 30.55
CA SER A 38 7.11 -19.40 29.99
C SER A 38 6.42 -18.56 28.91
N LEU A 39 6.92 -17.36 28.63
CA LEU A 39 6.31 -16.47 27.65
C LEU A 39 6.62 -16.97 26.23
N ALA A 40 5.57 -17.19 25.45
CA ALA A 40 5.68 -17.65 24.08
C ALA A 40 4.75 -16.82 23.19
N LEU A 41 5.17 -15.57 22.95
CA LEU A 41 4.48 -14.61 22.11
C LEU A 41 4.57 -15.00 20.63
N ASP A 42 3.41 -15.10 20.00
CA ASP A 42 3.26 -15.29 18.57
C ASP A 42 3.22 -13.93 17.83
N SER A 43 2.64 -12.90 18.46
CA SER A 43 2.47 -11.57 17.89
C SER A 43 2.94 -10.46 18.82
N LEU A 44 3.68 -9.50 18.27
CA LEU A 44 4.15 -8.29 18.96
C LEU A 44 3.79 -7.04 18.14
N THR A 45 3.00 -6.15 18.71
CA THR A 45 2.65 -4.84 18.12
C THR A 45 3.16 -3.71 19.00
N LEU A 46 3.97 -2.82 18.42
CA LEU A 46 4.51 -1.64 19.07
C LEU A 46 3.89 -0.40 18.41
N GLN A 47 3.04 0.34 19.11
CA GLN A 47 2.58 1.66 18.67
C GLN A 47 3.41 2.75 19.36
N ASP A 48 3.57 3.90 18.69
CA ASP A 48 4.45 4.99 19.14
C ASP A 48 5.87 4.50 19.54
N ALA A 49 6.37 3.53 18.76
CA ALA A 49 7.52 2.72 19.14
C ALA A 49 8.79 3.55 19.40
N ASP A 50 8.96 4.70 18.74
CA ASP A 50 10.15 5.53 18.96
C ASP A 50 10.23 6.10 20.38
N ALA A 51 9.11 6.61 20.93
CA ALA A 51 9.07 7.12 22.30
C ALA A 51 9.20 5.97 23.31
N MET A 52 8.56 4.84 23.01
CA MET A 52 8.58 3.65 23.86
C MET A 52 9.98 3.06 23.98
N LEU A 53 10.64 2.80 22.86
CA LEU A 53 11.96 2.16 22.80
C LEU A 53 13.08 3.04 23.40
N LYS A 54 12.89 4.36 23.47
CA LYS A 54 13.78 5.31 24.14
C LYS A 54 13.61 5.36 25.67
N SER A 55 12.62 4.66 26.22
CA SER A 55 12.35 4.71 27.66
C SER A 55 13.46 3.98 28.44
N THR A 56 14.05 4.67 29.40
CA THR A 56 15.19 4.17 30.20
C THR A 56 14.74 3.66 31.57
N LEU A 57 15.58 2.82 32.18
CA LEU A 57 15.37 2.30 33.53
C LEU A 57 15.60 3.38 34.58
N THR A 58 14.95 3.21 35.73
CA THR A 58 15.00 4.15 36.87
C THR A 58 16.38 4.21 37.53
N SER A 59 17.18 3.14 37.35
CA SER A 59 18.35 2.82 38.16
C SER A 59 19.68 2.97 37.43
N ALA A 60 19.70 3.42 36.16
CA ALA A 60 20.95 3.68 35.46
C ALA A 60 21.64 4.90 36.11
N PRO A 61 22.79 4.73 36.80
CA PRO A 61 23.52 5.87 37.34
C PRO A 61 23.89 6.77 36.17
N SER A 62 23.45 8.03 36.21
CA SER A 62 23.80 9.03 35.20
C SER A 62 25.32 8.98 34.98
N PRO A 63 25.80 8.58 33.78
CA PRO A 63 27.22 8.48 33.55
C PRO A 63 27.80 9.88 33.67
N SER A 64 28.51 10.13 34.76
CA SER A 64 29.25 11.36 34.99
C SER A 64 30.35 11.47 33.94
N SER A 65 30.04 12.17 32.85
CA SER A 65 30.96 13.08 32.16
C SER A 65 32.32 12.48 31.78
N VAL A 66 32.38 11.39 31.02
CA VAL A 66 33.58 11.08 30.23
C VAL A 66 33.18 10.88 28.77
N VAL A 67 33.41 11.94 28.01
CA VAL A 67 33.18 12.04 26.56
C VAL A 67 34.26 11.23 25.85
N HIS A 68 34.04 9.93 25.65
CA HIS A 68 34.75 9.19 24.62
C HIS A 68 33.74 8.38 23.81
N GLY A 69 33.61 8.77 22.54
CA GLY A 69 32.52 8.39 21.66
C GLY A 69 32.38 6.89 21.45
N GLY A 70 31.13 6.44 21.41
CA GLY A 70 30.77 5.12 20.87
C GLY A 70 29.97 4.22 21.80
N GLN A 71 29.65 4.63 23.04
CA GLN A 71 28.79 3.82 23.89
C GLN A 71 27.37 3.83 23.28
N LEU A 72 27.00 2.73 22.61
CA LEU A 72 25.63 2.51 22.16
C LEU A 72 24.73 2.65 23.38
N ASP A 73 23.79 3.59 23.32
CA ASP A 73 22.72 3.72 24.32
C ASP A 73 22.15 2.32 24.59
N GLN A 74 22.28 1.83 25.83
CA GLN A 74 21.65 0.58 26.22
C GLN A 74 20.14 0.78 26.14
N LEU A 75 19.48 0.00 25.28
CA LEU A 75 18.04 0.05 25.06
C LEU A 75 17.45 -1.28 25.55
N PRO A 76 17.16 -1.39 26.86
CA PRO A 76 16.90 -2.68 27.50
C PRO A 76 15.67 -3.39 26.94
N LEU A 77 14.68 -2.63 26.44
CA LEU A 77 13.52 -3.20 25.75
C LEU A 77 13.90 -3.87 24.43
N ILE A 78 14.81 -3.27 23.65
CA ILE A 78 15.31 -3.88 22.42
C ILE A 78 16.04 -5.19 22.75
N ASP A 79 16.91 -5.15 23.77
CA ASP A 79 17.66 -6.32 24.23
C ASP A 79 16.71 -7.43 24.72
N ALA A 80 15.65 -7.09 25.44
CA ALA A 80 14.65 -8.05 25.90
C ALA A 80 13.85 -8.67 24.74
N PHE A 81 13.48 -7.88 23.72
CA PHE A 81 12.79 -8.40 22.54
C PHE A 81 13.64 -9.40 21.73
N THR A 82 14.97 -9.35 21.83
CA THR A 82 15.86 -10.35 21.20
C THR A 82 15.67 -11.76 21.76
N GLY A 83 15.27 -11.85 23.04
CA GLY A 83 15.01 -13.11 23.73
C GLY A 83 13.69 -13.75 23.32
N LEU A 84 12.82 -13.04 22.61
CA LEU A 84 11.54 -13.55 22.13
C LEU A 84 11.75 -14.40 20.87
N THR A 85 11.89 -15.72 21.07
CA THR A 85 12.18 -16.69 20.00
C THR A 85 10.95 -17.19 19.25
N THR A 86 9.75 -16.88 19.73
CA THR A 86 8.48 -17.43 19.25
C THR A 86 7.68 -16.48 18.35
N ILE A 87 8.09 -15.21 18.21
CA ILE A 87 7.34 -14.21 17.45
C ILE A 87 7.28 -14.62 15.97
N ARG A 88 6.08 -14.62 15.41
CA ARG A 88 5.80 -14.80 13.99
C ARG A 88 5.26 -13.54 13.32
N HIS A 89 4.62 -12.68 14.10
CA HIS A 89 3.97 -11.47 13.59
C HIS A 89 4.51 -10.24 14.32
N LEU A 90 5.16 -9.33 13.58
CA LEU A 90 5.75 -8.12 14.13
C LEU A 90 5.13 -6.88 13.48
N ALA A 91 4.55 -5.99 14.28
CA ALA A 91 4.10 -4.68 13.82
C ALA A 91 4.79 -3.56 14.61
N ILE A 92 5.40 -2.60 13.91
CA ILE A 92 6.05 -1.42 14.50
C ILE A 92 5.45 -0.18 13.85
N ARG A 93 4.68 0.58 14.63
CA ARG A 93 3.98 1.80 14.24
C ARG A 93 4.54 3.01 14.98
N GLY A 94 4.26 4.20 14.46
CA GLY A 94 4.67 5.47 15.10
C GLY A 94 6.04 6.01 14.70
N HIS A 95 6.34 5.98 13.39
CA HIS A 95 7.45 6.73 12.77
C HIS A 95 8.84 6.46 13.35
N CYS A 96 9.17 5.18 13.49
CA CYS A 96 10.37 4.75 14.18
C CYS A 96 11.43 4.29 13.17
N ASP A 97 12.48 5.09 12.94
CA ASP A 97 13.52 4.72 11.97
C ASP A 97 14.59 3.80 12.60
N LEU A 98 15.51 4.39 13.37
CA LEU A 98 16.68 3.68 13.91
C LEU A 98 16.28 2.57 14.89
N HIS A 99 15.31 2.84 15.78
CA HIS A 99 14.93 1.86 16.80
C HIS A 99 14.10 0.70 16.21
N ALA A 100 13.22 0.95 15.24
CA ALA A 100 12.53 -0.13 14.54
C ALA A 100 13.54 -1.04 13.83
N TRP A 101 14.48 -0.44 13.09
CA TRP A 101 15.56 -1.18 12.45
C TRP A 101 16.35 -2.03 13.45
N ARG A 102 16.70 -1.47 14.63
CA ARG A 102 17.36 -2.23 15.70
C ARG A 102 16.51 -3.40 16.19
N VAL A 103 15.23 -3.19 16.49
CA VAL A 103 14.32 -4.27 16.92
C VAL A 103 14.27 -5.39 15.88
N ILE A 104 14.08 -5.06 14.60
CA ILE A 104 13.99 -6.03 13.51
C ILE A 104 15.27 -6.85 13.37
N LYS A 105 16.44 -6.18 13.45
CA LYS A 105 17.74 -6.85 13.36
C LYS A 105 18.05 -7.72 14.56
N SER A 106 17.48 -7.40 15.72
CA SER A 106 17.77 -8.11 16.96
C SER A 106 16.81 -9.28 17.23
N ILE A 107 15.60 -9.27 16.65
CA ILE A 107 14.68 -10.42 16.69
C ILE A 107 15.26 -11.56 15.87
N ARG A 108 15.32 -12.76 16.47
CA ARG A 108 15.80 -14.00 15.83
C ARG A 108 14.71 -15.02 15.56
N SER A 109 13.47 -14.70 15.91
CA SER A 109 12.33 -15.58 15.70
C SER A 109 11.99 -15.70 14.21
N PRO A 110 11.37 -16.81 13.78
CA PRO A 110 11.00 -17.04 12.38
C PRO A 110 9.77 -16.19 12.00
N LEU A 111 10.00 -14.91 11.69
CA LEU A 111 8.93 -13.99 11.31
C LEU A 111 8.23 -14.47 10.02
N LYS A 112 6.90 -14.53 10.06
CA LYS A 112 6.01 -14.77 8.92
C LYS A 112 5.47 -13.47 8.37
N THR A 113 5.02 -12.56 9.24
CA THR A 113 4.50 -11.27 8.80
C THR A 113 5.20 -10.13 9.51
N VAL A 114 5.46 -9.05 8.77
CA VAL A 114 6.07 -7.84 9.29
C VAL A 114 5.36 -6.60 8.77
N SER A 115 5.09 -5.64 9.65
CA SER A 115 4.48 -4.35 9.32
C SER A 115 5.28 -3.23 9.95
N ILE A 116 5.89 -2.35 9.15
CA ILE A 116 6.80 -1.31 9.67
C ILE A 116 6.43 0.06 9.11
N GLU A 117 6.16 1.01 9.99
CA GLU A 117 5.90 2.41 9.62
C GLU A 117 7.11 3.29 9.95
N PHE A 118 7.88 3.62 8.91
CA PHE A 118 8.99 4.56 9.02
C PHE A 118 8.48 6.00 9.10
N ARG A 119 9.36 6.92 9.49
CA ARG A 119 9.02 8.35 9.46
C ARG A 119 9.00 8.85 8.02
N ALA A 120 7.97 9.57 7.61
CA ALA A 120 7.99 10.27 6.32
C ALA A 120 9.25 11.16 6.24
N SER A 121 10.00 11.08 5.14
CA SER A 121 11.15 11.97 4.97
C SER A 121 10.64 13.40 4.82
N LEU A 122 10.99 14.27 5.78
CA LEU A 122 10.73 15.71 5.68
C LEU A 122 11.81 16.43 4.86
N GLY A 123 12.93 15.75 4.58
CA GLY A 123 14.06 16.29 3.84
C GLY A 123 14.13 15.79 2.39
N PRO A 124 14.76 16.57 1.49
CA PRO A 124 14.87 16.23 0.07
C PRO A 124 15.81 15.05 -0.21
N VAL A 125 16.67 14.67 0.74
CA VAL A 125 17.66 13.60 0.55
C VAL A 125 17.80 12.80 1.83
N LEU A 126 17.50 11.50 1.75
CA LEU A 126 17.88 10.54 2.80
C LEU A 126 19.37 10.22 2.67
N THR A 127 20.05 10.08 3.80
CA THR A 127 21.42 9.55 3.80
C THR A 127 21.42 8.11 3.30
N VAL A 128 22.56 7.66 2.75
CA VAL A 128 22.73 6.25 2.33
C VAL A 128 22.34 5.29 3.46
N ASN A 129 22.77 5.57 4.69
CA ASN A 129 22.43 4.74 5.85
C ASN A 129 20.92 4.67 6.13
N GLU A 130 20.18 5.76 5.94
CA GLU A 130 18.73 5.75 6.10
C GLU A 130 18.04 4.96 5.00
N LEU A 131 18.51 5.09 3.75
CA LEU A 131 18.02 4.27 2.64
C LEU A 131 18.21 2.78 2.93
N LEU A 132 19.40 2.37 3.39
CA LEU A 132 19.68 0.97 3.74
C LEU A 132 18.77 0.44 4.86
N ARG A 133 18.54 1.25 5.90
CA ARG A 133 17.70 0.88 7.06
C ARG A 133 16.21 0.82 6.73
N ARG A 134 15.78 1.54 5.70
CA ARG A 134 14.39 1.58 5.24
C ARG A 134 14.13 0.64 4.06
N ASN A 135 15.17 0.06 3.47
CA ASN A 135 15.03 -0.92 2.41
C ASN A 135 14.60 -2.28 3.01
N PRO A 136 13.41 -2.80 2.66
CA PRO A 136 12.91 -4.03 3.27
C PRO A 136 13.75 -5.25 2.87
N ILE A 137 14.30 -5.30 1.65
CA ILE A 137 15.16 -6.41 1.18
C ILE A 137 16.40 -6.55 2.08
N ILE A 138 16.99 -5.43 2.51
CA ILE A 138 18.21 -5.43 3.33
C ILE A 138 17.86 -5.60 4.81
N THR A 139 16.83 -4.90 5.26
CA THR A 139 16.47 -4.85 6.67
C THR A 139 15.97 -6.20 7.16
N LEU A 140 15.18 -6.90 6.34
CA LEU A 140 14.54 -8.16 6.68
C LEU A 140 15.33 -9.41 6.25
N ALA A 141 16.57 -9.26 5.76
CA ALA A 141 17.34 -10.36 5.17
C ALA A 141 17.54 -11.57 6.10
N SER A 142 17.61 -11.35 7.43
CA SER A 142 17.72 -12.43 8.42
C SER A 142 16.48 -13.32 8.51
N HIS A 143 15.35 -12.85 7.97
CA HIS A 143 14.04 -13.49 8.03
C HIS A 143 13.57 -13.96 6.63
N SER A 144 14.46 -13.94 5.64
CA SER A 144 14.07 -14.14 4.24
C SER A 144 13.45 -15.51 3.95
N ALA A 145 13.89 -16.54 4.69
CA ALA A 145 13.39 -17.90 4.52
C ALA A 145 11.98 -18.13 5.08
N THR A 146 11.50 -17.29 6.00
CA THR A 146 10.26 -17.53 6.75
C THR A 146 9.16 -16.50 6.47
N LEU A 147 9.54 -15.31 5.98
CA LEU A 147 8.58 -14.25 5.69
C LEU A 147 7.63 -14.64 4.56
N GLU A 148 6.35 -14.41 4.82
CA GLU A 148 5.21 -14.64 3.92
C GLU A 148 4.59 -13.30 3.50
N GLU A 149 4.58 -12.30 4.39
CA GLU A 149 3.98 -10.98 4.14
C GLU A 149 4.84 -9.84 4.66
N ILE A 150 5.00 -8.80 3.83
CA ILE A 150 5.71 -7.57 4.19
C ILE A 150 4.76 -6.40 3.97
N SER A 151 4.55 -5.59 4.99
CA SER A 151 3.79 -4.35 4.87
C SER A 151 4.49 -3.18 5.54
N GLY A 152 4.15 -1.96 5.13
CA GLY A 152 4.72 -0.79 5.79
C GLY A 152 4.48 0.53 5.09
N LYS A 153 5.11 1.57 5.64
CA LYS A 153 5.04 2.93 5.10
C LYS A 153 6.44 3.50 4.96
N HIS A 154 6.66 4.22 3.86
CA HIS A 154 7.88 4.95 3.57
C HIS A 154 9.12 4.06 3.44
N PHE A 155 8.97 2.88 2.83
CA PHE A 155 10.09 2.04 2.45
C PHE A 155 10.98 2.72 1.41
N ALA A 156 12.29 2.52 1.55
CA ALA A 156 13.30 2.96 0.60
C ALA A 156 13.67 1.81 -0.34
N MET A 157 12.81 1.54 -1.33
CA MET A 157 13.06 0.49 -2.32
C MET A 157 14.06 0.91 -3.41
N HIS A 158 14.56 2.14 -3.34
CA HIS A 158 15.64 2.62 -4.20
C HIS A 158 17.01 2.34 -3.58
N ALA A 159 17.87 1.65 -4.31
CA ALA A 159 19.30 1.68 -4.07
C ALA A 159 19.86 2.94 -4.73
N GLN A 160 20.12 3.99 -3.94
CA GLN A 160 20.87 5.13 -4.48
C GLN A 160 22.27 4.64 -4.87
N GLU A 161 22.67 4.95 -6.09
CA GLU A 161 24.07 4.83 -6.50
C GLU A 161 24.87 5.82 -5.63
N GLY A 162 25.58 5.29 -4.64
CA GLY A 162 26.61 6.08 -3.99
C GLY A 162 27.65 6.53 -5.03
N PRO A 163 28.48 7.54 -4.74
CA PRO A 163 29.54 8.00 -5.64
C PRO A 163 30.56 6.92 -6.07
N LEU A 164 30.49 5.73 -5.47
CA LEU A 164 31.31 4.55 -5.77
C LEU A 164 30.53 3.38 -6.42
N GLY A 165 29.22 3.54 -6.69
CA GLY A 165 28.40 2.71 -7.59
C GLY A 165 28.19 1.21 -7.28
N THR A 166 28.99 0.56 -6.43
CA THR A 166 29.19 -0.90 -6.55
C THR A 166 28.70 -1.74 -5.37
N VAL A 167 28.83 -1.29 -4.12
CA VAL A 167 28.65 -2.19 -2.96
C VAL A 167 27.19 -2.56 -2.68
N LEU A 168 26.24 -1.68 -2.99
CA LEU A 168 24.84 -1.88 -2.61
C LEU A 168 24.11 -2.89 -3.50
N GLU A 169 24.47 -2.96 -4.78
CA GLU A 169 23.84 -3.89 -5.72
C GLU A 169 24.15 -5.35 -5.40
N GLU A 170 25.38 -5.65 -4.97
CA GLU A 170 25.78 -7.02 -4.62
C GLU A 170 25.00 -7.59 -3.43
N CYS A 171 24.72 -6.77 -2.41
CA CYS A 171 23.94 -7.21 -1.25
C CYS A 171 22.48 -7.49 -1.60
N LEU A 172 21.90 -6.64 -2.46
CA LEU A 172 20.52 -6.79 -2.91
C LEU A 172 20.36 -8.00 -3.82
N ALA A 173 21.34 -8.27 -4.69
CA ALA A 173 21.32 -9.40 -5.62
C ALA A 173 21.32 -10.79 -4.95
N ARG A 174 21.69 -10.89 -3.66
CA ARG A 174 21.84 -12.18 -2.97
C ARG A 174 20.67 -12.58 -2.08
N THR A 175 19.78 -11.65 -1.75
CA THR A 175 18.72 -11.92 -0.77
C THR A 175 17.42 -12.27 -1.48
N VAL A 176 17.01 -13.54 -1.36
CA VAL A 176 15.75 -14.05 -1.92
C VAL A 176 14.79 -14.41 -0.79
N TYR A 177 13.52 -14.04 -0.97
CA TYR A 177 12.41 -14.26 -0.07
C TYR A 177 11.42 -15.24 -0.72
N PRO A 178 11.71 -16.56 -0.71
CA PRO A 178 10.96 -17.53 -1.49
C PRO A 178 9.51 -17.72 -1.02
N ALA A 179 9.22 -17.45 0.25
CA ALA A 179 7.90 -17.62 0.85
C ALA A 179 7.02 -16.35 0.80
N VAL A 180 7.59 -15.19 0.46
CA VAL A 180 6.80 -13.94 0.39
C VAL A 180 5.79 -14.02 -0.75
N ARG A 181 4.54 -13.73 -0.42
CA ARG A 181 3.40 -13.68 -1.34
C ARG A 181 2.77 -12.31 -1.42
N THR A 182 2.85 -11.52 -0.35
CA THR A 182 2.21 -10.20 -0.30
C THR A 182 3.18 -9.12 0.13
N ILE A 183 3.21 -8.04 -0.65
CA ILE A 183 3.87 -6.78 -0.30
C ILE A 183 2.84 -5.67 -0.35
N ALA A 184 2.66 -4.94 0.75
CA ALA A 184 1.78 -3.77 0.81
C ALA A 184 2.53 -2.57 1.41
N THR A 185 2.87 -1.58 0.58
CA THR A 185 3.70 -0.46 1.02
C THR A 185 3.14 0.88 0.58
N THR A 186 3.35 1.91 1.40
CA THR A 186 3.27 3.29 0.95
C THR A 186 4.62 3.75 0.42
N LEU A 187 4.72 4.12 -0.85
CA LEU A 187 5.96 4.63 -1.45
C LEU A 187 6.08 6.14 -1.21
N GLY A 188 7.28 6.61 -0.85
CA GLY A 188 7.56 8.05 -0.92
C GLY A 188 7.96 8.44 -2.35
N HIS A 189 7.64 9.66 -2.80
CA HIS A 189 7.97 10.15 -4.16
C HIS A 189 9.45 10.07 -4.55
N LEU A 190 10.34 10.01 -3.56
CA LEU A 190 11.79 9.93 -3.72
C LEU A 190 12.32 8.50 -3.68
N LEU A 191 11.48 7.51 -3.41
CA LEU A 191 11.86 6.14 -3.05
C LEU A 191 11.30 5.13 -4.05
N ILE A 192 11.58 5.38 -5.33
CA ILE A 192 11.10 4.54 -6.42
C ILE A 192 11.72 3.13 -6.30
N PRO A 193 10.91 2.07 -6.37
CA PRO A 193 11.44 0.71 -6.39
C PRO A 193 12.28 0.46 -7.64
N ARG A 194 13.39 -0.29 -7.52
CA ARG A 194 14.05 -0.92 -8.68
C ARG A 194 13.33 -2.23 -8.99
N THR A 195 12.56 -2.27 -10.07
CA THR A 195 11.64 -3.38 -10.39
C THR A 195 12.39 -4.71 -10.52
N ALA A 196 13.52 -4.74 -11.25
CA ALA A 196 14.35 -5.94 -11.38
C ALA A 196 14.83 -6.49 -10.02
N GLN A 197 15.15 -5.62 -9.07
CA GLN A 197 15.56 -6.04 -7.73
C GLN A 197 14.40 -6.61 -6.92
N LEU A 198 13.20 -6.04 -7.05
CA LEU A 198 12.01 -6.60 -6.42
C LEU A 198 11.64 -7.96 -7.01
N ILE A 199 11.73 -8.12 -8.34
CA ILE A 199 11.49 -9.41 -9.02
C ILE A 199 12.48 -10.46 -8.52
N ALA A 200 13.77 -10.13 -8.44
CA ALA A 200 14.80 -11.05 -7.96
C ALA A 200 14.63 -11.41 -6.47
N ALA A 201 14.29 -10.43 -5.63
CA ALA A 201 14.12 -10.64 -4.19
C ALA A 201 12.83 -11.40 -3.86
N PHE A 202 11.74 -11.19 -4.60
CA PHE A 202 10.40 -11.73 -4.31
C PHE A 202 9.86 -12.50 -5.52
N PRO A 203 10.49 -13.62 -5.93
CA PRO A 203 10.15 -14.31 -7.19
C PRO A 203 8.75 -14.92 -7.21
N ASN A 204 8.17 -15.20 -6.03
CA ASN A 204 6.87 -15.85 -5.88
C ASN A 204 5.78 -14.88 -5.40
N LEU A 205 5.97 -13.58 -5.59
CA LEU A 205 5.00 -12.57 -5.18
C LEU A 205 3.67 -12.77 -5.91
N THR A 206 2.56 -12.78 -5.19
CA THR A 206 1.20 -12.89 -5.75
C THR A 206 0.40 -11.60 -5.65
N ARG A 207 0.70 -10.75 -4.65
CA ARG A 207 0.06 -9.44 -4.48
C ARG A 207 1.06 -8.34 -4.18
N LEU A 208 1.01 -7.27 -4.96
CA LEU A 208 1.75 -6.03 -4.75
C LEU A 208 0.77 -4.86 -4.61
N SER A 209 0.79 -4.19 -3.46
CA SER A 209 -0.01 -2.99 -3.20
C SER A 209 0.89 -1.80 -2.88
N LEU A 210 0.73 -0.73 -3.67
CA LEU A 210 1.51 0.50 -3.64
C LEU A 210 0.57 1.67 -3.33
N THR A 211 0.42 2.01 -2.06
CA THR A 211 -0.47 3.10 -1.65
C THR A 211 0.25 4.45 -1.79
N PRO A 212 -0.39 5.49 -2.33
CA PRO A 212 0.17 6.84 -2.31
C PRO A 212 0.23 7.41 -0.88
N PRO A 213 1.17 8.32 -0.57
CA PRO A 213 1.15 9.03 0.71
C PRO A 213 -0.08 9.95 0.85
N ILE A 214 -0.70 9.95 2.03
CA ILE A 214 -1.93 10.71 2.34
C ILE A 214 -1.77 12.24 2.13
N ASN A 215 -0.55 12.78 2.12
CA ASN A 215 -0.26 14.21 2.13
C ASN A 215 0.46 14.70 0.86
N CYS A 216 0.29 14.02 -0.26
CA CYS A 216 0.81 14.49 -1.54
C CYS A 216 -0.04 15.68 -1.99
N ALA A 217 0.36 16.89 -1.58
CA ALA A 217 -0.19 18.12 -2.11
C ALA A 217 -0.23 18.02 -3.64
N ALA A 218 -1.32 18.49 -4.25
CA ALA A 218 -1.58 18.49 -5.68
C ALA A 218 -0.44 19.16 -6.46
N SER A 219 0.65 18.43 -6.67
CA SER A 219 1.62 18.72 -7.71
C SER A 219 0.87 18.64 -9.02
N GLU A 220 1.17 19.55 -9.95
CA GLU A 220 0.60 19.52 -11.30
C GLU A 220 0.72 18.10 -11.88
N VAL A 221 -0.42 17.45 -12.10
CA VAL A 221 -0.53 16.03 -12.48
C VAL A 221 0.34 15.72 -13.71
N SER A 222 0.38 16.64 -14.67
CA SER A 222 1.22 16.58 -15.86
C SER A 222 2.71 16.41 -15.54
N SER A 223 3.26 17.29 -14.70
CA SER A 223 4.69 17.25 -14.32
C SER A 223 5.08 15.98 -13.55
N ARG A 224 4.14 15.44 -12.74
CA ARG A 224 4.32 14.17 -12.04
C ARG A 224 4.36 13.04 -13.05
N MET A 225 3.40 12.99 -13.96
CA MET A 225 3.24 11.90 -14.90
C MET A 225 4.36 11.82 -15.95
N GLU A 226 4.81 12.97 -16.48
CA GLU A 226 5.98 13.02 -17.37
C GLU A 226 7.23 12.42 -16.70
N ARG A 227 7.45 12.73 -15.42
CA ARG A 227 8.55 12.17 -14.63
C ARG A 227 8.41 10.66 -14.45
N GLU A 228 7.21 10.17 -14.15
CA GLU A 228 7.00 8.73 -13.99
C GLU A 228 7.12 7.98 -15.32
N MET A 229 6.76 8.60 -16.44
CA MET A 229 7.00 8.04 -17.78
C MET A 229 8.48 7.93 -18.12
N TRP A 230 9.29 8.95 -17.79
CA TRP A 230 10.74 8.85 -17.93
C TRP A 230 11.32 7.71 -17.08
N ARG A 231 10.86 7.59 -15.83
CA ARG A 231 11.27 6.53 -14.91
C ARG A 231 10.84 5.15 -15.39
N ARG A 232 9.66 5.02 -15.98
CA ARG A 232 9.19 3.79 -16.64
C ARG A 232 10.18 3.32 -17.70
N LEU A 233 10.58 4.21 -18.60
CA LEU A 233 11.55 3.88 -19.66
C LEU A 233 12.89 3.43 -19.07
N TRP A 234 13.39 4.19 -18.08
CA TRP A 234 14.61 3.83 -17.36
C TRP A 234 14.53 2.44 -16.71
N GLN A 235 13.40 2.08 -16.08
CA GLN A 235 13.21 0.77 -15.46
C GLN A 235 13.13 -0.37 -16.47
N ARG A 236 12.60 -0.11 -17.66
CA ARG A 236 12.59 -1.08 -18.76
C ARG A 236 13.98 -1.34 -19.27
N GLU A 237 14.75 -0.28 -19.53
CA GLU A 237 16.15 -0.40 -19.96
C GLU A 237 16.97 -1.20 -18.94
N LEU A 238 16.78 -0.94 -17.64
CA LEU A 238 17.42 -1.71 -16.58
C LEU A 238 16.97 -3.19 -16.57
N GLN A 239 15.68 -3.46 -16.74
CA GLN A 239 15.18 -4.85 -16.80
C GLN A 239 15.74 -5.61 -18.01
N GLU A 240 15.78 -4.97 -19.18
CA GLU A 240 16.37 -5.55 -20.40
C GLU A 240 17.86 -5.81 -20.25
N LEU A 241 18.60 -4.91 -19.60
CA LEU A 241 20.05 -5.02 -19.43
C LEU A 241 20.45 -6.08 -18.40
N TYR A 242 19.79 -6.10 -17.24
CA TYR A 242 20.23 -6.90 -16.09
C TYR A 242 19.47 -8.22 -15.92
N THR A 243 18.19 -8.26 -16.32
CA THR A 243 17.32 -9.42 -16.10
C THR A 243 16.38 -9.65 -17.29
N PRO A 244 16.92 -9.85 -18.51
CA PRO A 244 16.12 -9.94 -19.72
C PRO A 244 15.11 -11.10 -19.65
N GLY A 245 13.84 -10.77 -19.87
CA GLY A 245 12.73 -11.74 -19.85
C GLY A 245 12.35 -12.24 -18.45
N GLN A 246 12.96 -11.72 -17.37
CA GLN A 246 12.57 -12.07 -16.02
C GLN A 246 11.45 -11.14 -15.54
N THR A 247 10.34 -11.74 -15.12
CA THR A 247 9.17 -11.04 -14.58
C THR A 247 8.60 -11.83 -13.41
N TRP A 248 7.63 -11.28 -12.69
CA TRP A 248 6.90 -12.05 -11.68
C TRP A 248 5.98 -13.08 -12.35
N ALA A 249 6.32 -14.36 -12.21
CA ALA A 249 5.54 -15.46 -12.79
C ALA A 249 4.20 -15.72 -12.07
N HIS A 250 4.05 -15.21 -10.85
CA HIS A 250 2.93 -15.51 -9.95
C HIS A 250 2.15 -14.27 -9.51
N LEU A 251 2.44 -13.08 -10.06
CA LEU A 251 1.76 -11.86 -9.64
C LEU A 251 0.32 -11.86 -10.15
N GLU A 252 -0.63 -12.00 -9.23
CA GLU A 252 -2.07 -12.11 -9.51
C GLU A 252 -2.77 -10.75 -9.38
N GLU A 253 -2.32 -9.92 -8.44
CA GLU A 253 -2.93 -8.63 -8.12
C GLU A 253 -1.89 -7.52 -7.96
N LEU A 254 -2.08 -6.43 -8.70
CA LEU A 254 -1.33 -5.18 -8.57
C LEU A 254 -2.28 -4.04 -8.23
N GLU A 255 -2.03 -3.39 -7.10
CA GLU A 255 -2.84 -2.30 -6.58
C GLU A 255 -1.96 -1.06 -6.39
N GLY A 256 -2.43 0.13 -6.78
CA GLY A 256 -1.76 1.38 -6.48
C GLY A 256 -2.25 2.57 -7.29
N SER A 257 -1.61 3.73 -7.13
CA SER A 257 -1.91 4.87 -8.02
C SER A 257 -1.42 4.57 -9.45
N LEU A 258 -2.00 5.24 -10.43
CA LEU A 258 -1.59 5.11 -11.83
C LEU A 258 -0.08 5.39 -11.99
N ALA A 259 0.40 6.45 -11.34
CA ALA A 259 1.81 6.82 -11.29
C ALA A 259 2.70 5.73 -10.67
N ASP A 260 2.28 5.15 -9.53
CA ASP A 260 3.04 4.12 -8.82
C ASP A 260 3.12 2.81 -9.60
N ILE A 261 2.13 2.51 -10.44
CA ILE A 261 2.14 1.33 -11.31
C ILE A 261 3.03 1.58 -12.55
N ILE A 262 2.87 2.73 -13.21
CA ILE A 262 3.65 3.09 -14.41
C ILE A 262 5.14 3.09 -14.12
N VAL A 263 5.55 3.64 -12.98
CA VAL A 263 6.97 3.74 -12.60
C VAL A 263 7.64 2.37 -12.46
N LEU A 264 6.89 1.28 -12.27
CA LEU A 264 7.47 -0.07 -12.24
C LEU A 264 8.02 -0.47 -13.61
N GLY A 265 7.51 0.10 -14.70
CA GLY A 265 7.93 -0.23 -16.06
C GLY A 265 7.91 -1.72 -16.34
N LEU A 266 6.85 -2.41 -15.92
CA LEU A 266 6.70 -3.84 -16.15
C LEU A 266 6.71 -4.11 -17.66
N LEU A 267 7.56 -5.03 -18.08
CA LEU A 267 7.68 -5.46 -19.47
C LEU A 267 7.10 -6.87 -19.57
N ASP A 268 6.03 -7.02 -20.35
CA ASP A 268 5.36 -8.31 -20.62
C ASP A 268 4.95 -9.10 -19.35
N CYS A 269 4.65 -8.38 -18.26
CA CYS A 269 4.22 -8.99 -17.01
C CYS A 269 2.69 -9.11 -16.99
N HIS A 270 2.16 -10.29 -17.29
CA HIS A 270 0.72 -10.51 -17.18
C HIS A 270 0.28 -10.49 -15.72
N VAL A 271 -0.46 -9.45 -15.31
CA VAL A 271 -1.10 -9.40 -13.98
C VAL A 271 -2.62 -9.42 -14.17
N PRO A 272 -3.29 -10.53 -13.80
CA PRO A 272 -4.72 -10.70 -14.00
C PRO A 272 -5.57 -9.55 -13.46
N THR A 273 -5.25 -9.03 -12.27
CA THR A 273 -6.04 -7.98 -11.59
C THR A 273 -5.20 -6.73 -11.36
N VAL A 274 -5.65 -5.60 -11.92
CA VAL A 274 -5.07 -4.28 -11.67
C VAL A 274 -6.10 -3.39 -10.98
N ARG A 275 -5.72 -2.77 -9.86
CA ARG A 275 -6.58 -1.86 -9.09
C ARG A 275 -5.94 -0.48 -8.97
N LEU A 276 -6.53 0.52 -9.62
CA LEU A 276 -6.12 1.91 -9.48
C LEU A 276 -6.80 2.52 -8.25
N THR A 277 -6.00 2.97 -7.28
CA THR A 277 -6.50 3.44 -5.97
C THR A 277 -6.72 4.95 -5.90
N GLU A 278 -6.16 5.72 -6.82
CA GLU A 278 -6.42 7.16 -6.97
C GLU A 278 -7.51 7.38 -8.04
N ALA A 279 -8.37 8.38 -7.82
CA ALA A 279 -9.40 8.74 -8.77
C ALA A 279 -8.81 9.46 -9.99
N LEU A 280 -9.12 8.97 -11.20
CA LEU A 280 -8.74 9.61 -12.46
C LEU A 280 -9.53 10.90 -12.63
N SER A 281 -8.86 12.00 -12.93
CA SER A 281 -9.47 13.33 -12.99
C SER A 281 -9.03 14.13 -14.23
N GLU A 282 -7.83 13.89 -14.74
CA GLU A 282 -7.24 14.67 -15.83
C GLU A 282 -7.14 13.84 -17.13
N PRO A 283 -7.37 14.42 -18.32
CA PRO A 283 -7.31 13.70 -19.60
C PRO A 283 -6.03 12.88 -19.81
N LEU A 284 -4.89 13.42 -19.38
CA LEU A 284 -3.58 12.76 -19.48
C LEU A 284 -3.54 11.43 -18.70
N GLU A 285 -4.21 11.33 -17.56
CA GLU A 285 -4.24 10.09 -16.77
C GLU A 285 -4.92 8.96 -17.53
N TYR A 286 -6.02 9.25 -18.24
CA TYR A 286 -6.72 8.28 -19.09
C TYR A 286 -5.81 7.75 -20.20
N GLU A 287 -5.03 8.61 -20.85
CA GLU A 287 -4.05 8.20 -21.86
C GLU A 287 -3.01 7.22 -21.28
N HIS A 288 -2.63 7.42 -20.02
CA HIS A 288 -1.65 6.55 -19.36
C HIS A 288 -2.25 5.25 -18.80
N VAL A 289 -3.57 5.17 -18.59
CA VAL A 289 -4.24 3.88 -18.35
C VAL A 289 -3.99 2.93 -19.53
N LYS A 290 -3.99 3.45 -20.77
CA LYS A 290 -3.63 2.66 -21.95
C LYS A 290 -2.22 2.06 -21.83
N THR A 291 -1.25 2.84 -21.36
CA THR A 291 0.11 2.34 -21.11
C THR A 291 0.12 1.18 -20.11
N VAL A 292 -0.68 1.25 -19.05
CA VAL A 292 -0.81 0.14 -18.08
C VAL A 292 -1.43 -1.10 -18.73
N LEU A 293 -2.45 -0.93 -19.56
CA LEU A 293 -3.09 -2.05 -20.28
C LEU A 293 -2.13 -2.73 -21.27
N GLU A 294 -1.31 -1.96 -21.98
CA GLU A 294 -0.29 -2.45 -22.91
C GLU A 294 0.85 -3.19 -22.19
N ASP A 295 1.22 -2.74 -21.00
CA ASP A 295 2.35 -3.31 -20.27
C ASP A 295 2.00 -4.58 -19.51
N ILE A 296 0.79 -4.58 -18.91
CA ILE A 296 0.37 -5.57 -17.91
C ILE A 296 -0.66 -6.55 -18.46
N HIS A 297 -1.36 -6.18 -19.53
CA HIS A 297 -2.40 -7.01 -20.14
C HIS A 297 -3.42 -7.59 -19.14
N PRO A 298 -4.04 -6.78 -18.26
CA PRO A 298 -4.91 -7.29 -17.22
C PRO A 298 -6.20 -7.90 -17.79
N THR A 299 -6.78 -8.82 -17.04
CA THR A 299 -8.12 -9.37 -17.31
C THR A 299 -9.19 -8.71 -16.45
N GLU A 300 -8.82 -8.15 -15.30
CA GLU A 300 -9.68 -7.41 -14.40
C GLU A 300 -9.08 -6.03 -14.11
N LEU A 301 -9.86 -4.98 -14.30
CA LEU A 301 -9.44 -3.61 -14.02
C LEU A 301 -10.43 -2.94 -13.06
N ALA A 302 -9.93 -2.47 -11.92
CA ALA A 302 -10.69 -1.63 -11.00
C ALA A 302 -10.19 -0.17 -11.08
N ILE A 303 -11.10 0.77 -11.31
CA ILE A 303 -10.80 2.21 -11.41
C ILE A 303 -11.82 3.05 -10.65
N THR A 304 -11.35 4.16 -10.09
CA THR A 304 -12.19 5.24 -9.59
C THR A 304 -12.03 6.44 -10.52
N VAL A 305 -13.13 7.10 -10.87
CA VAL A 305 -13.17 8.25 -11.77
C VAL A 305 -13.83 9.43 -11.08
N SER A 306 -13.13 10.56 -11.03
CA SER A 306 -13.63 11.83 -10.53
C SER A 306 -14.31 12.60 -11.67
N GLY A 307 -15.61 12.87 -11.50
CA GLY A 307 -16.45 13.45 -12.55
C GLY A 307 -17.12 12.36 -13.37
N ALA A 308 -18.32 11.95 -12.98
CA ALA A 308 -19.05 10.88 -13.65
C ALA A 308 -19.36 11.19 -15.14
N SER A 309 -19.46 12.47 -15.49
CA SER A 309 -19.76 12.96 -16.84
C SER A 309 -18.64 12.79 -17.84
N THR A 310 -17.39 12.71 -17.39
CA THR A 310 -16.23 12.61 -18.27
C THR A 310 -15.89 11.17 -18.63
N PHE A 311 -16.48 10.19 -17.93
CA PHE A 311 -16.16 8.78 -18.08
C PHE A 311 -16.22 8.30 -19.53
N GLY A 312 -17.36 8.46 -20.22
CA GLY A 312 -17.50 7.91 -21.56
C GLY A 312 -16.66 8.62 -22.62
N GLU A 313 -16.47 9.94 -22.49
CA GLU A 313 -15.61 10.70 -23.39
C GLU A 313 -14.14 10.28 -23.27
N MET A 314 -13.64 10.16 -22.04
CA MET A 314 -12.22 9.93 -21.77
C MET A 314 -11.84 8.44 -21.82
N MET A 315 -12.67 7.53 -21.30
CA MET A 315 -12.36 6.10 -21.27
C MET A 315 -12.64 5.39 -22.60
N ARG A 316 -13.60 5.85 -23.41
CA ARG A 316 -13.97 5.12 -24.64
C ARG A 316 -12.79 4.93 -25.60
N PRO A 317 -11.93 5.93 -25.88
CA PRO A 317 -10.74 5.73 -26.71
C PRO A 317 -9.77 4.71 -26.10
N VAL A 318 -9.60 4.72 -24.78
CA VAL A 318 -8.73 3.79 -24.04
C VAL A 318 -9.26 2.36 -24.12
N LEU A 319 -10.55 2.15 -23.89
CA LEU A 319 -11.18 0.82 -23.89
C LEU A 319 -11.41 0.26 -25.31
N SER A 320 -11.44 1.13 -26.32
CA SER A 320 -11.53 0.69 -27.72
C SER A 320 -10.18 0.18 -28.27
N ASP A 321 -9.09 0.42 -27.54
CA ASP A 321 -7.76 -0.04 -27.93
C ASP A 321 -7.64 -1.58 -27.88
N ALA A 322 -6.73 -2.14 -28.68
CA ALA A 322 -6.48 -3.58 -28.73
C ALA A 322 -5.98 -4.13 -27.38
N SER A 323 -5.19 -3.36 -26.64
CA SER A 323 -4.68 -3.73 -25.31
C SER A 323 -5.80 -3.98 -24.28
N ALA A 324 -6.91 -3.24 -24.38
CA ALA A 324 -8.06 -3.38 -23.49
C ALA A 324 -8.92 -4.61 -23.78
N GLN A 325 -8.79 -5.23 -24.96
CA GLN A 325 -9.67 -6.33 -25.40
C GLN A 325 -9.47 -7.63 -24.60
N GLN A 326 -8.46 -7.70 -23.74
CA GLN A 326 -8.24 -8.82 -22.82
C GLN A 326 -9.07 -8.70 -21.53
N LEU A 327 -9.63 -7.52 -21.25
CA LEU A 327 -10.46 -7.30 -20.08
C LEU A 327 -11.72 -8.19 -20.14
N ARG A 328 -12.02 -8.82 -19.01
CA ARG A 328 -13.17 -9.68 -18.75
C ARG A 328 -13.97 -9.20 -17.54
N ALA A 329 -13.34 -8.48 -16.62
CA ALA A 329 -14.03 -7.81 -15.52
C ALA A 329 -13.63 -6.34 -15.43
N MET A 330 -14.60 -5.49 -15.09
CA MET A 330 -14.33 -4.11 -14.69
C MET A 330 -15.06 -3.75 -13.41
N GLU A 331 -14.35 -3.12 -12.49
CA GLU A 331 -14.92 -2.43 -11.33
C GLU A 331 -14.76 -0.93 -11.55
N VAL A 332 -15.87 -0.20 -11.63
CA VAL A 332 -15.87 1.24 -11.89
C VAL A 332 -16.56 1.94 -10.73
N GLU A 333 -15.83 2.82 -10.06
CA GLU A 333 -16.40 3.77 -9.12
C GLU A 333 -16.48 5.15 -9.76
N LEU A 334 -17.68 5.71 -9.87
CA LEU A 334 -17.92 7.06 -10.38
C LEU A 334 -18.17 8.01 -9.20
N VAL A 335 -17.28 8.96 -9.04
CA VAL A 335 -17.34 9.99 -7.98
C VAL A 335 -17.97 11.25 -8.57
N PHE A 336 -19.17 11.60 -8.10
CA PHE A 336 -19.88 12.79 -8.54
C PHE A 336 -19.29 14.04 -7.89
N THR A 337 -18.96 15.03 -8.72
CA THR A 337 -18.40 16.31 -8.27
C THR A 337 -19.49 17.36 -8.06
N SER A 338 -19.18 18.44 -7.36
CA SER A 338 -20.13 19.54 -7.12
C SER A 338 -20.65 20.20 -8.41
N ALA A 339 -19.91 20.13 -9.52
CA ALA A 339 -20.34 20.61 -10.83
C ALA A 339 -21.48 19.76 -11.43
N GLU A 340 -21.63 18.52 -10.99
CA GLU A 340 -22.54 17.52 -11.58
C GLU A 340 -23.86 17.40 -10.81
N ARG A 341 -24.14 18.28 -9.84
CA ARG A 341 -25.33 18.23 -8.96
C ARG A 341 -26.69 18.14 -9.66
N ASN A 342 -26.76 18.65 -10.89
CA ASN A 342 -27.98 18.65 -11.71
C ASN A 342 -27.91 17.64 -12.85
N MET A 343 -26.93 16.73 -12.82
CA MET A 343 -26.72 15.78 -13.89
C MET A 343 -27.82 14.71 -13.91
N ASN A 344 -28.27 14.36 -15.12
CA ASN A 344 -29.18 13.25 -15.31
C ASN A 344 -28.41 11.93 -15.20
N VAL A 345 -28.50 11.29 -14.04
CA VAL A 345 -27.81 10.03 -13.72
C VAL A 345 -28.16 8.92 -14.72
N ARG A 346 -29.38 8.89 -15.28
CA ARG A 346 -29.74 7.90 -16.31
C ARG A 346 -28.93 8.09 -17.60
N MET A 347 -28.61 9.32 -17.98
CA MET A 347 -27.75 9.58 -19.13
C MET A 347 -26.31 9.10 -18.87
N VAL A 348 -25.79 9.35 -17.67
CA VAL A 348 -24.47 8.82 -17.23
C VAL A 348 -24.44 7.31 -17.35
N LEU A 349 -25.45 6.62 -16.79
CA LEU A 349 -25.50 5.17 -16.83
C LEU A 349 -25.58 4.61 -18.25
N ASN A 350 -26.35 5.27 -19.13
CA ASN A 350 -26.39 4.89 -20.55
C ASN A 350 -25.04 5.08 -21.24
N ASP A 351 -24.34 6.18 -20.95
CA ASP A 351 -23.03 6.47 -21.52
C ASP A 351 -21.94 5.51 -21.02
N VAL A 352 -21.96 5.19 -19.72
CA VAL A 352 -21.10 4.17 -19.11
C VAL A 352 -21.36 2.80 -19.74
N ALA A 353 -22.62 2.38 -19.85
CA ALA A 353 -22.98 1.11 -20.47
C ALA A 353 -22.55 1.05 -21.94
N ALA A 354 -22.76 2.11 -22.71
CA ALA A 354 -22.32 2.20 -24.11
C ALA A 354 -20.80 2.20 -24.25
N THR A 355 -20.08 2.81 -23.31
CA THR A 355 -18.62 2.84 -23.29
C THR A 355 -18.04 1.48 -22.93
N LEU A 356 -18.60 0.78 -21.95
CA LEU A 356 -18.16 -0.57 -21.58
C LEU A 356 -18.56 -1.64 -22.61
N ALA A 357 -19.59 -1.40 -23.43
CA ALA A 357 -20.04 -2.31 -24.47
C ALA A 357 -19.01 -2.56 -25.60
N VAL A 358 -17.94 -1.75 -25.67
CA VAL A 358 -16.83 -2.00 -26.60
C VAL A 358 -15.94 -3.17 -26.19
N LEU A 359 -16.12 -3.69 -24.97
CA LEU A 359 -15.32 -4.76 -24.40
C LEU A 359 -16.12 -6.07 -24.25
N PRO A 360 -15.46 -7.23 -24.37
CA PRO A 360 -16.06 -8.54 -24.12
C PRO A 360 -16.14 -8.87 -22.60
N LEU A 361 -16.78 -8.01 -21.81
CA LEU A 361 -16.86 -8.16 -20.35
C LEU A 361 -17.80 -9.29 -19.95
N HIS A 362 -17.39 -10.08 -18.96
CA HIS A 362 -18.17 -11.12 -18.28
C HIS A 362 -18.73 -10.66 -16.93
N ARG A 363 -18.07 -9.67 -16.31
CA ARG A 363 -18.41 -9.11 -15.00
C ARG A 363 -18.25 -7.60 -14.99
N VAL A 364 -19.23 -6.91 -14.43
CA VAL A 364 -19.17 -5.46 -14.19
C VAL A 364 -19.62 -5.18 -12.75
N ALA A 365 -18.81 -4.43 -12.01
CA ALA A 365 -19.21 -3.82 -10.76
C ALA A 365 -19.21 -2.30 -10.93
N LEU A 366 -20.32 -1.65 -10.63
CA LEU A 366 -20.49 -0.21 -10.72
C LEU A 366 -20.85 0.35 -9.35
N THR A 367 -20.05 1.29 -8.86
CA THR A 367 -20.31 2.06 -7.65
C THR A 367 -20.56 3.51 -8.03
N LEU A 368 -21.67 4.08 -7.59
CA LEU A 368 -21.93 5.51 -7.65
C LEU A 368 -21.64 6.12 -6.29
N ASN A 369 -20.61 6.96 -6.21
CA ASN A 369 -20.17 7.64 -5.01
C ASN A 369 -20.52 9.14 -5.12
N TYR A 370 -21.39 9.63 -4.24
CA TYR A 370 -21.80 11.03 -4.20
C TYR A 370 -21.51 11.68 -2.83
N GLU A 371 -20.62 11.08 -2.04
CA GLU A 371 -20.25 11.54 -0.69
C GLU A 371 -19.63 12.95 -0.70
N PHE A 372 -18.91 13.31 -1.77
CA PHE A 372 -18.26 14.61 -1.90
C PHE A 372 -19.23 15.76 -2.22
N LEU A 373 -20.50 15.49 -2.51
CA LEU A 373 -21.49 16.53 -2.73
C LEU A 373 -21.88 17.26 -1.43
N ASP A 374 -21.86 16.53 -0.30
CA ASP A 374 -22.45 16.96 0.98
C ASP A 374 -21.46 17.77 1.85
N ALA A 375 -20.17 17.42 1.80
CA ALA A 375 -19.13 18.04 2.63
C ALA A 375 -19.00 19.57 2.47
N GLN A 376 -19.41 20.11 1.32
CA GLN A 376 -19.36 21.55 1.05
C GLN A 376 -20.66 22.29 1.44
N GLU A 377 -21.80 21.58 1.61
CA GLU A 377 -23.11 22.19 1.87
C GLU A 377 -23.51 22.25 3.33
N VAL A 378 -22.96 21.36 4.18
CA VAL A 378 -23.13 21.44 5.66
C VAL A 378 -22.69 22.82 6.19
N ALA A 379 -21.83 23.54 5.46
CA ALA A 379 -21.42 24.89 5.79
C ALA A 379 -22.47 25.98 5.48
N GLU A 380 -23.41 25.77 4.55
CA GLU A 380 -24.17 26.90 3.99
C GLU A 380 -25.70 26.80 4.05
N ARG A 381 -26.35 25.63 3.97
CA ARG A 381 -27.84 25.60 3.95
C ARG A 381 -28.44 24.33 4.55
N HIS A 382 -29.28 24.50 5.58
CA HIS A 382 -30.10 23.43 6.13
C HIS A 382 -31.30 23.13 5.20
N GLY A 383 -31.35 21.94 4.61
CA GLY A 383 -32.62 21.25 4.31
C GLY A 383 -33.04 21.04 2.84
N CYS A 384 -32.21 21.32 1.84
CA CYS A 384 -32.53 20.98 0.44
C CYS A 384 -31.75 19.75 -0.02
N SER A 385 -32.42 18.62 -0.27
CA SER A 385 -31.81 17.44 -0.90
C SER A 385 -31.32 17.78 -2.32
N VAL A 386 -30.10 17.35 -2.67
CA VAL A 386 -29.51 17.62 -3.99
C VAL A 386 -30.22 16.77 -5.06
N PRO A 387 -30.55 17.31 -6.26
CA PRO A 387 -31.26 16.56 -7.31
C PRO A 387 -30.60 15.23 -7.70
N VAL A 388 -29.27 15.16 -7.80
CA VAL A 388 -28.55 13.92 -8.07
C VAL A 388 -28.77 12.87 -6.98
N GLU A 389 -28.73 13.24 -5.70
CA GLU A 389 -28.95 12.30 -4.59
C GLU A 389 -30.34 11.66 -4.67
N SER A 390 -31.37 12.48 -4.92
CA SER A 390 -32.74 11.99 -5.12
C SER A 390 -32.85 11.10 -6.35
N SER A 391 -32.13 11.43 -7.42
CA SER A 391 -32.11 10.64 -8.66
C SER A 391 -31.43 9.30 -8.44
N VAL A 392 -30.26 9.26 -7.79
CA VAL A 392 -29.53 8.03 -7.46
C VAL A 392 -30.36 7.13 -6.54
N SER A 393 -30.99 7.70 -5.52
CA SER A 393 -31.84 6.97 -4.57
C SER A 393 -33.10 6.39 -5.22
N SER A 394 -33.58 7.00 -6.30
CA SER A 394 -34.72 6.50 -7.07
C SER A 394 -34.37 5.39 -8.07
N LEU A 395 -33.09 5.06 -8.24
CA LEU A 395 -32.67 4.05 -9.20
C LEU A 395 -33.04 2.65 -8.76
N ASP A 396 -33.79 1.96 -9.60
CA ASP A 396 -34.02 0.53 -9.45
C ASP A 396 -32.80 -0.27 -9.95
N ALA A 397 -32.15 -0.99 -9.04
CA ALA A 397 -30.99 -1.83 -9.36
C ALA A 397 -31.30 -2.89 -10.44
N MET A 398 -32.53 -3.37 -10.53
CA MET A 398 -32.93 -4.33 -11.57
C MET A 398 -32.97 -3.69 -12.95
N THR A 399 -33.49 -2.46 -13.06
CA THR A 399 -33.46 -1.67 -14.29
C THR A 399 -32.02 -1.39 -14.75
N ILE A 400 -31.10 -1.08 -13.83
CA ILE A 400 -29.68 -0.87 -14.17
C ILE A 400 -29.05 -2.17 -14.67
N ARG A 401 -29.27 -3.29 -13.98
CA ARG A 401 -28.79 -4.61 -14.45
C ARG A 401 -29.29 -4.94 -15.85
N ALA A 402 -30.57 -4.67 -16.13
CA ALA A 402 -31.17 -4.88 -17.44
C ALA A 402 -30.52 -3.99 -18.52
N LEU A 403 -30.25 -2.72 -18.21
CA LEU A 403 -29.55 -1.79 -19.09
C LEU A 403 -28.17 -2.33 -19.50
N PHE A 404 -27.34 -2.72 -18.53
CA PHE A 404 -26.00 -3.22 -18.81
C PHE A 404 -26.01 -4.57 -19.54
N ARG A 405 -26.92 -5.49 -19.20
CA ARG A 405 -27.06 -6.75 -19.94
C ARG A 405 -27.51 -6.54 -21.39
N ALA A 406 -28.36 -5.55 -21.64
CA ALA A 406 -28.77 -5.20 -23.00
C ALA A 406 -27.62 -4.59 -23.80
N ALA A 407 -26.79 -3.76 -23.15
CA ALA A 407 -25.64 -3.11 -23.79
C ALA A 407 -24.43 -4.05 -23.99
N ILE A 408 -24.22 -5.01 -23.09
CA ILE A 408 -23.03 -5.88 -23.04
C ILE A 408 -23.49 -7.36 -23.08
N PRO A 409 -23.69 -7.93 -24.27
CA PRO A 409 -24.24 -9.29 -24.42
C PRO A 409 -23.38 -10.41 -23.82
N SER A 410 -22.07 -10.16 -23.62
CA SER A 410 -21.12 -11.12 -23.06
C SER A 410 -21.19 -11.27 -21.53
N LEU A 411 -22.00 -10.47 -20.84
CA LEU A 411 -22.10 -10.53 -19.37
C LEU A 411 -22.67 -11.88 -18.91
N ILE A 412 -21.83 -12.66 -18.21
CA ILE A 412 -22.20 -13.94 -17.62
C ILE A 412 -22.70 -13.74 -16.19
N THR A 413 -22.03 -12.87 -15.45
CA THR A 413 -22.32 -12.60 -14.03
C THR A 413 -23.16 -11.34 -13.85
N ASP A 414 -23.86 -11.26 -12.73
CA ASP A 414 -24.72 -10.13 -12.41
C ASP A 414 -23.93 -8.84 -12.21
N VAL A 415 -24.48 -7.74 -12.72
CA VAL A 415 -23.95 -6.39 -12.47
C VAL A 415 -24.15 -6.06 -11.00
N VAL A 416 -23.03 -5.88 -10.30
CA VAL A 416 -23.03 -5.43 -8.91
C VAL A 416 -23.15 -3.91 -8.92
N PHE A 417 -24.30 -3.40 -8.48
CA PHE A 417 -24.55 -1.97 -8.38
C PHE A 417 -24.56 -1.55 -6.92
N ARG A 418 -23.78 -0.52 -6.57
CA ARG A 418 -23.71 0.05 -5.22
C ARG A 418 -23.86 1.57 -5.29
N CYS A 419 -24.54 2.12 -4.30
CA CYS A 419 -24.60 3.55 -4.06
C CYS A 419 -23.99 3.81 -2.69
N MET A 420 -23.01 4.71 -2.61
CA MET A 420 -22.36 5.09 -1.36
C MET A 420 -22.78 6.52 -0.98
N CYS A 421 -23.23 6.67 0.26
CA CYS A 421 -23.59 7.92 0.90
C CYS A 421 -22.86 7.96 2.26
N SER A 422 -22.36 9.13 2.65
CA SER A 422 -21.59 9.32 3.88
C SER A 422 -22.51 9.37 5.10
N THR A 423 -23.33 8.34 5.32
CA THR A 423 -23.99 8.18 6.62
C THR A 423 -22.94 7.62 7.57
N GLY A 424 -22.31 8.51 8.34
CA GLY A 424 -21.15 8.26 9.20
C GLY A 424 -21.23 7.05 10.14
N SER A 425 -20.98 5.86 9.61
CA SER A 425 -20.44 4.74 10.37
C SER A 425 -18.96 4.66 10.07
N ALA A 426 -18.15 5.35 10.88
CA ALA A 426 -16.75 4.98 11.00
C ALA A 426 -16.68 3.52 11.49
N PRO A 427 -15.79 2.67 10.95
CA PRO A 427 -15.59 1.30 11.45
C PRO A 427 -15.09 1.28 12.90
#